data_AF-A0A6A6E9K9-F1
#
_entry.id   AF-A0A6A6E9K9-F1
#
_cell.length_a   1.000
_cell.length_b   1.000
_cell.length_c   1.000
_cell.angle_alpha   90.00
_cell.angle_beta   90.00
_cell.angle_gamma   90.00
#
_symmetry.space_group_name_H-M   'P 1'
#
loop_
_entity.id
_entity.type
_entity.pdbx_description
1 polymer ?
#
loop_
_entity_poly.entity_id
_entity_poly.type
_entity_poly.pdbx_seq_one_letter_code
_entity_poly.pdbx_strand_id
1 'polypeptide(L)'
;MAAAHKVAIQLHIHHSNHHGMHSDTPGEENEVAEEVQKKLKSLNQSMIDKANDIVNNNEPTADLWPQFRKANADYKKRRSEIVGLQNPKPEPSGPVPEPERDDDLKHTIPEEDIYILWPLAPALQKSLQIPAATKGVVIQNAQASISRLILKSMLIQGEVLYQYSARAVIRISTDTVVKINKSKDTTELHNLHHIRKNSQQIPVPQALGMISIGKWSYSFTSFLPGVSLNRIWGNLTSNKKSHVRDQLNHAFTKLRGLPIPSKEGCLGGGTSVVCKASHRFTKTSSSPIINEAQFNDFLLDDSWLDPARVDYLRASLPSGHRIVLTHGDLCPLNILVESEDAPNITGIVDWETGGGYPEYWEYVNAFRSSFEGQDDWYRFLPEEGIGRFFDEYARYRVIGRSVRG
;
A
#
# COMPACT_ATOMS: atom_id res chain seq x y z
N MET A 1 19.32 -10.89 41.48
CA MET A 1 19.48 -10.84 40.01
C MET A 1 19.54 -9.40 39.54
N ALA A 2 20.68 -8.78 39.79
CA ALA A 2 21.06 -7.47 39.30
C ALA A 2 22.33 -7.69 38.49
N ALA A 3 22.24 -7.51 37.18
CA ALA A 3 23.31 -7.45 36.16
C ALA A 3 22.82 -8.10 34.88
N ALA A 4 22.21 -7.31 33.99
CA ALA A 4 22.22 -7.47 32.53
C ALA A 4 21.19 -6.51 31.93
N HIS A 5 21.62 -5.30 31.55
CA HIS A 5 21.13 -4.50 30.41
C HIS A 5 21.83 -3.13 30.39
N LYS A 6 23.15 -3.15 30.24
CA LYS A 6 23.96 -1.99 29.82
C LYS A 6 25.02 -2.48 28.83
N VAL A 7 24.66 -2.65 27.56
CA VAL A 7 25.61 -2.69 26.44
C VAL A 7 24.91 -2.17 25.19
N ALA A 8 25.64 -1.35 24.42
CA ALA A 8 25.42 -0.94 23.03
C ALA A 8 24.62 0.35 22.74
N ILE A 9 25.15 1.50 23.15
CA ILE A 9 25.16 2.69 22.26
C ILE A 9 26.56 3.32 22.35
N GLN A 10 27.50 2.82 21.56
CA GLN A 10 28.67 3.58 21.10
C GLN A 10 29.39 2.80 20.01
N LEU A 11 29.39 3.38 18.80
CA LEU A 11 30.42 3.32 17.74
C LEU A 11 29.77 3.41 16.36
N HIS A 12 29.75 4.62 15.79
CA HIS A 12 30.24 4.86 14.42
C HIS A 12 30.39 6.39 14.21
N ILE A 13 31.48 6.94 14.73
CA ILE A 13 32.07 8.18 14.22
C ILE A 13 33.31 7.77 13.44
N HIS A 14 33.24 7.80 12.11
CA HIS A 14 34.40 8.08 11.27
C HIS A 14 33.97 8.68 9.93
N HIS A 15 34.33 9.96 9.79
CA HIS A 15 34.78 10.68 8.62
C HIS A 15 34.12 10.44 7.25
N SER A 16 33.51 11.50 6.73
CA SER A 16 33.80 11.98 5.37
C SER A 16 33.77 13.51 5.36
N ASN A 17 34.97 14.10 5.33
CA ASN A 17 35.20 15.50 5.00
C ASN A 17 35.10 15.66 3.49
N HIS A 18 34.19 16.49 3.00
CA HIS A 18 34.41 17.23 1.75
C HIS A 18 34.02 18.70 1.93
N HIS A 19 35.00 19.55 1.66
CA HIS A 19 34.97 21.00 1.73
C HIS A 19 34.21 21.62 0.55
N GLY A 20 33.40 22.63 0.84
CA GLY A 20 33.03 23.73 -0.04
C GLY A 20 32.81 24.99 0.82
N MET A 21 33.53 26.07 0.51
CA MET A 21 33.80 27.23 1.39
C MET A 21 32.67 28.27 1.51
N HIS A 22 32.46 28.73 2.77
CA HIS A 22 32.14 30.07 3.33
C HIS A 22 30.95 30.90 2.79
N SER A 23 30.15 31.61 3.59
CA SER A 23 30.23 32.17 4.97
C SER A 23 28.79 32.27 5.57
N ASP A 24 28.50 32.10 6.87
CA ASP A 24 28.71 33.05 7.97
C ASP A 24 28.49 32.37 9.36
N THR A 25 29.33 32.74 10.34
CA THR A 25 29.25 32.52 11.82
C THR A 25 28.92 31.11 12.40
N PRO A 26 29.92 30.22 12.54
CA PRO A 26 29.80 28.92 13.25
C PRO A 26 29.52 28.97 14.76
N GLY A 27 29.57 30.16 15.37
CA GLY A 27 29.37 30.36 16.80
C GLY A 27 27.90 30.36 17.21
N GLU A 28 27.03 31.00 16.42
CA GLU A 28 25.61 31.17 16.75
C GLU A 28 24.82 29.87 16.56
N GLU A 29 25.11 29.09 15.52
CA GLU A 29 24.45 27.79 15.29
C GLU A 29 24.78 26.76 16.39
N ASN A 30 26.03 26.77 16.89
CA ASN A 30 26.44 25.91 17.99
C ASN A 30 25.80 26.34 19.32
N GLU A 31 25.70 27.63 19.60
CA GLU A 31 25.02 28.14 20.81
C GLU A 31 23.53 27.84 20.79
N VAL A 32 22.85 27.99 19.65
CA VAL A 32 21.42 27.65 19.48
C VAL A 32 21.20 26.14 19.61
N ALA A 33 22.08 25.31 19.04
CA ALA A 33 22.01 23.87 19.17
C ALA A 33 22.20 23.39 20.63
N GLU A 34 23.15 23.98 21.36
CA GLU A 34 23.38 23.69 22.78
C GLU A 34 22.20 24.14 23.65
N GLU A 35 21.62 25.32 23.38
CA GLU A 35 20.45 25.82 24.10
C GLU A 35 19.21 24.95 23.88
N VAL A 36 18.99 24.50 22.64
CA VAL A 36 17.89 23.59 22.29
C VAL A 36 18.08 22.24 22.97
N GLN A 37 19.31 21.69 22.96
CA GLN A 37 19.60 20.45 23.65
C GLN A 37 19.35 20.56 25.17
N LYS A 38 19.71 21.69 25.78
CA LYS A 38 19.43 22.00 27.19
C LYS A 38 17.93 22.08 27.47
N LYS A 39 17.16 22.77 26.63
CA LYS A 39 15.69 22.87 26.72
C LYS A 39 15.01 21.51 26.57
N LEU A 40 15.46 20.67 25.64
CA LEU A 40 14.93 19.32 25.45
C LEU A 40 15.22 18.40 26.65
N LYS A 41 16.43 18.46 27.22
CA LYS A 41 16.77 17.73 28.44
C LYS A 41 15.86 18.15 29.60
N SER A 42 15.66 19.46 29.79
CA SER A 42 14.76 19.98 30.83
C SER A 42 13.30 19.56 30.62
N LEU A 43 12.80 19.59 29.38
CA LEU A 43 11.44 19.15 29.06
C LEU A 43 11.25 17.65 29.32
N ASN A 44 12.23 16.82 28.95
CA ASN A 44 12.19 15.38 29.22
C ASN A 44 12.16 15.09 30.72
N GLN A 45 13.00 15.78 31.50
CA GLN A 45 13.00 15.63 32.95
C GLN A 45 11.65 16.03 33.55
N SER A 46 11.09 17.16 33.11
CA SER A 46 9.76 17.62 33.56
C SER A 46 8.65 16.61 33.24
N MET A 47 8.74 15.90 32.10
CA MET A 47 7.76 14.85 31.77
C MET A 47 7.93 13.61 32.65
N ILE A 48 9.16 13.23 32.98
CA ILE A 48 9.45 12.14 33.92
C ILE A 48 8.87 12.46 35.29
N ASP A 49 9.11 13.68 35.80
CA ASP A 49 8.59 14.11 37.10
C ASP A 49 7.06 14.13 37.11
N LYS A 50 6.43 14.59 36.02
CA LYS A 50 4.98 14.62 35.86
C LYS A 50 4.38 13.22 35.75
N ALA A 51 5.06 12.28 35.10
CA ALA A 51 4.64 10.88 35.07
C ALA A 51 4.72 10.25 36.46
N ASN A 52 5.79 10.53 37.21
CA ASN A 52 5.93 10.08 38.60
C ASN A 52 4.85 10.68 39.50
N ASP A 53 4.52 11.97 39.35
CA ASP A 53 3.44 12.64 40.08
C ASP A 53 2.07 11.99 39.80
N ILE A 54 1.76 11.74 38.52
CA ILE A 54 0.51 11.06 38.11
C ILE A 54 0.41 9.67 38.76
N VAL A 55 1.51 8.91 38.79
CA VAL A 55 1.51 7.55 39.36
C VAL A 55 1.43 7.56 40.88
N ASN A 56 2.15 8.48 41.54
CA ASN A 56 2.32 8.43 43.00
C ASN A 56 1.24 9.20 43.77
N ASN A 57 0.60 10.20 43.14
CA ASN A 57 -0.38 11.08 43.81
C ASN A 57 -1.83 10.82 43.37
N ASN A 58 -2.09 9.68 42.72
CA ASN A 58 -3.44 9.18 42.43
C ASN A 58 -3.63 7.82 43.10
N GLU A 59 -4.88 7.47 43.38
CA GLU A 59 -5.23 6.16 43.94
C GLU A 59 -4.72 5.03 43.03
N PRO A 60 -4.14 3.94 43.59
CA PRO A 60 -3.60 2.84 42.78
C PRO A 60 -4.62 2.15 41.86
N THR A 61 -5.92 2.34 42.12
CA THR A 61 -7.04 1.77 41.34
C THR A 61 -7.65 2.75 40.34
N ALA A 62 -7.20 4.01 40.31
CA ALA A 62 -7.75 5.03 39.41
C ALA A 62 -7.28 4.85 37.96
N ASP A 63 -8.16 5.17 37.01
CA ASP A 63 -7.74 5.31 35.60
C ASP A 63 -6.88 6.58 35.45
N LEU A 64 -5.58 6.37 35.25
CA LEU A 64 -4.58 7.44 35.07
C LEU A 64 -4.49 7.94 33.61
N TRP A 65 -5.21 7.31 32.67
CA TRP A 65 -5.12 7.60 31.25
C TRP A 65 -5.50 9.05 30.87
N PRO A 66 -6.55 9.66 31.46
CA PRO A 66 -6.88 11.07 31.18
C PRO A 66 -5.74 12.03 31.53
N GLN A 67 -5.06 11.81 32.65
CA GLN A 67 -3.95 12.62 33.15
C GLN A 67 -2.72 12.44 32.25
N PHE A 68 -2.40 11.20 31.88
CA PHE A 68 -1.32 10.92 30.93
C PHE A 68 -1.58 11.52 29.54
N ARG A 69 -2.83 11.47 29.06
CA ARG A 69 -3.21 12.08 27.77
C ARG A 69 -2.95 13.58 27.77
N LYS A 70 -3.36 14.27 28.85
CA LYS A 70 -3.14 15.72 29.00
C LYS A 70 -1.64 16.06 29.09
N ALA A 71 -0.87 15.29 29.87
CA ALA A 71 0.57 15.47 29.99
C ALA A 71 1.30 15.23 28.66
N ASN A 72 0.90 14.20 27.91
CA ASN A 72 1.48 13.88 26.60
C ASN A 72 1.14 14.95 25.53
N ALA A 73 -0.08 15.49 25.54
CA ALA A 73 -0.46 16.57 24.63
C ALA A 73 0.37 17.85 24.87
N ASP A 74 0.56 18.23 26.14
CA ASP A 74 1.40 19.36 26.54
C ASP A 74 2.88 19.13 26.16
N TYR A 75 3.41 17.93 26.43
CA TYR A 75 4.76 17.55 26.05
C TYR A 75 4.98 17.64 24.53
N LYS A 76 4.07 17.09 23.72
CA LYS A 76 4.15 17.16 22.25
C LYS A 76 4.18 18.60 21.74
N LYS A 77 3.32 19.46 22.28
CA LYS A 77 3.27 20.88 21.92
C LYS A 77 4.60 21.59 22.24
N ARG A 78 5.07 21.49 23.48
CA ARG A 78 6.30 22.15 23.94
C ARG A 78 7.55 21.60 23.24
N ARG A 79 7.58 20.29 22.97
CA ARG A 79 8.65 19.67 22.19
C ARG A 79 8.69 20.22 20.76
N SER A 80 7.53 20.38 20.12
CA SER A 80 7.44 21.00 18.80
C SER A 80 7.89 22.45 18.79
N GLU A 81 7.60 23.22 19.85
CA GLU A 81 8.07 24.61 20.00
C GLU A 81 9.59 24.68 20.16
N ILE A 82 10.19 23.80 20.98
CA ILE A 82 11.64 23.77 21.20
C ILE A 82 12.39 23.32 19.93
N VAL A 83 11.90 22.30 19.24
CA VAL A 83 12.50 21.82 17.98
C VAL A 83 12.30 22.84 16.86
N GLY A 84 11.18 23.58 16.87
CA GLY A 84 10.92 24.69 15.95
C GLY A 84 11.83 25.90 16.12
N LEU A 85 12.57 26.03 17.24
CA LEU A 85 13.58 27.08 17.41
C LEU A 85 14.87 26.82 16.61
N GLN A 86 15.17 25.56 16.23
CA GLN A 86 16.30 25.24 15.35
C GLN A 86 16.02 25.57 13.88
N ASN A 87 14.74 25.65 13.51
CA ASN A 87 14.30 25.92 12.16
C ASN A 87 13.06 26.81 12.23
N PRO A 88 13.21 28.14 12.41
CA PRO A 88 12.07 29.04 12.35
C PRO A 88 11.34 28.83 11.02
N LYS A 89 10.01 28.70 11.09
CA LYS A 89 9.17 28.56 9.90
C LYS A 89 9.50 29.69 8.92
N PRO A 90 9.90 29.40 7.67
CA PRO A 90 9.93 30.43 6.65
C PRO A 90 8.51 30.98 6.47
N GLU A 91 8.41 32.28 6.22
CA GLU A 91 7.18 32.92 5.73
C GLU A 91 6.62 32.13 4.52
N PRO A 92 5.31 32.18 4.27
CA PRO A 92 4.68 31.27 3.32
C PRO A 92 5.19 31.51 1.89
N SER A 93 6.21 30.75 1.50
CA SER A 93 6.78 30.72 0.17
C SER A 93 6.69 29.31 -0.41
N GLY A 94 5.74 29.13 -1.33
CA GLY A 94 5.82 28.10 -2.38
C GLY A 94 5.66 26.63 -1.95
N PRO A 95 5.64 25.72 -2.93
CA PRO A 95 5.35 24.31 -2.72
C PRO A 95 6.34 23.67 -1.77
N VAL A 96 5.82 22.90 -0.81
CA VAL A 96 6.60 22.08 0.13
C VAL A 96 7.54 21.15 -0.64
N PRO A 97 8.86 21.13 -0.38
CA PRO A 97 9.76 20.17 -0.99
C PRO A 97 9.39 18.76 -0.56
N GLU A 98 9.44 17.81 -1.50
CA GLU A 98 9.23 16.39 -1.26
C GLU A 98 10.09 15.88 -0.08
N PRO A 99 9.61 14.92 0.72
CA PRO A 99 10.49 14.20 1.63
C PRO A 99 11.62 13.57 0.80
N GLU A 100 12.86 13.79 1.22
CA GLU A 100 14.05 13.23 0.58
C GLU A 100 13.83 11.73 0.34
N ARG A 101 13.87 11.35 -0.95
CA ARG A 101 13.79 9.95 -1.38
C ARG A 101 15.10 9.28 -0.95
N ASP A 102 15.00 8.20 -0.19
CA ASP A 102 16.12 7.26 -0.02
C ASP A 102 16.31 6.57 -1.39
N ASP A 103 17.07 7.22 -2.28
CA ASP A 103 17.25 6.86 -3.70
C ASP A 103 18.05 5.56 -3.90
N ASP A 104 18.49 4.89 -2.82
CA ASP A 104 19.20 3.62 -2.91
C ASP A 104 18.23 2.43 -2.91
N LEU A 105 17.74 2.04 -4.10
CA LEU A 105 17.11 0.74 -4.29
C LEU A 105 18.09 -0.39 -3.95
N LYS A 106 18.04 -0.90 -2.70
CA LYS A 106 18.84 -2.05 -2.21
C LYS A 106 18.32 -3.40 -2.73
N HIS A 107 17.92 -3.49 -4.00
CA HIS A 107 17.46 -4.74 -4.62
C HIS A 107 18.59 -5.43 -5.38
N THR A 108 18.92 -6.66 -4.99
CA THR A 108 19.89 -7.51 -5.67
C THR A 108 19.18 -8.68 -6.33
N ILE A 109 19.39 -8.83 -7.64
CA ILE A 109 18.90 -9.98 -8.41
C ILE A 109 19.73 -11.20 -8.03
N PRO A 110 19.12 -12.33 -7.58
CA PRO A 110 19.87 -13.55 -7.28
C PRO A 110 20.53 -14.15 -8.53
N GLU A 111 21.68 -14.81 -8.36
CA GLU A 111 22.33 -15.61 -9.40
C GLU A 111 21.64 -16.99 -9.54
N GLU A 112 20.36 -16.96 -9.91
CA GLU A 112 19.52 -18.15 -10.09
C GLU A 112 18.87 -18.16 -11.48
N ASP A 113 18.34 -19.31 -11.87
CA ASP A 113 17.58 -19.47 -13.12
C ASP A 113 16.34 -18.57 -13.16
N ILE A 114 15.95 -18.19 -14.39
CA ILE A 114 14.78 -17.34 -14.62
C ILE A 114 13.61 -18.23 -15.01
N TYR A 115 12.54 -18.18 -14.23
CA TYR A 115 11.31 -18.93 -14.48
C TYR A 115 10.24 -18.00 -15.03
N ILE A 116 9.64 -18.33 -16.17
CA ILE A 116 8.54 -17.56 -16.75
C ILE A 116 7.22 -17.96 -16.09
N LEU A 117 6.65 -17.08 -15.27
CA LEU A 117 5.39 -17.29 -14.57
C LEU A 117 4.17 -16.85 -15.40
N TRP A 118 4.36 -15.85 -16.27
CA TRP A 118 3.36 -15.35 -17.21
C TRP A 118 4.03 -14.99 -18.55
N PRO A 119 3.38 -15.27 -19.70
CA PRO A 119 3.96 -14.98 -21.02
C PRO A 119 4.46 -13.54 -21.18
N LEU A 120 5.70 -13.39 -21.65
CA LEU A 120 6.29 -12.08 -21.89
C LEU A 120 5.81 -11.49 -23.22
N ALA A 121 5.51 -10.20 -23.25
CA ALA A 121 5.21 -9.48 -24.48
C ALA A 121 6.45 -9.47 -25.41
N PRO A 122 6.28 -9.48 -26.75
CA PRO A 122 7.42 -9.57 -27.68
C PRO A 122 8.47 -8.47 -27.49
N ALA A 123 8.04 -7.24 -27.22
CA ALA A 123 8.95 -6.12 -26.95
C ALA A 123 9.77 -6.35 -25.67
N LEU A 124 9.17 -6.94 -24.64
CA LEU A 124 9.82 -7.27 -23.38
C LEU A 124 10.80 -8.44 -23.54
N GLN A 125 10.43 -9.48 -24.30
CA GLN A 125 11.34 -10.59 -24.64
C GLN A 125 12.61 -10.09 -25.32
N LYS A 126 12.44 -9.22 -26.33
CA LYS A 126 13.56 -8.60 -27.05
C LYS A 126 14.43 -7.77 -26.11
N SER A 127 13.79 -6.96 -25.26
CA SER A 127 14.48 -6.05 -24.36
C SER A 127 15.28 -6.78 -23.29
N LEU A 128 14.73 -7.86 -22.71
CA LEU A 128 15.40 -8.67 -21.69
C LEU A 128 16.26 -9.80 -22.27
N GLN A 129 16.28 -9.96 -23.60
CA GLN A 129 16.87 -11.10 -24.30
C GLN A 129 16.39 -12.45 -23.75
N ILE A 130 15.09 -12.60 -23.52
CA ILE A 130 14.49 -13.87 -23.08
C ILE A 130 13.88 -14.55 -24.32
N PRO A 131 14.43 -15.69 -24.79
CA PRO A 131 14.05 -16.30 -26.07
C PRO A 131 12.70 -17.03 -26.06
N ALA A 132 12.06 -17.14 -24.89
CA ALA A 132 10.82 -17.89 -24.71
C ALA A 132 9.68 -17.00 -24.24
N ALA A 133 8.52 -17.17 -24.88
CA ALA A 133 7.27 -16.52 -24.53
C ALA A 133 6.40 -17.35 -23.57
N THR A 134 6.73 -18.62 -23.38
CA THR A 134 5.78 -19.60 -22.83
C THR A 134 5.91 -19.73 -21.32
N LYS A 135 4.75 -19.73 -20.64
CA LYS A 135 4.66 -20.04 -19.19
C LYS A 135 5.32 -21.38 -18.89
N GLY A 136 6.08 -21.45 -17.80
CA GLY A 136 6.74 -22.67 -17.32
C GLY A 136 8.11 -22.93 -17.95
N VAL A 137 8.55 -22.10 -18.90
CA VAL A 137 9.91 -22.18 -19.44
C VAL A 137 10.92 -21.64 -18.42
N VAL A 138 12.04 -22.35 -18.30
CA VAL A 138 13.18 -22.00 -17.44
C VAL A 138 14.35 -21.57 -18.34
N ILE A 139 14.91 -20.40 -18.07
CA ILE A 139 16.11 -19.90 -18.74
C ILE A 139 17.30 -20.11 -17.80
N GLN A 140 18.35 -20.75 -18.32
CA GLN A 140 19.51 -21.21 -17.55
C GLN A 140 20.83 -20.72 -18.16
N ASN A 141 21.93 -20.97 -17.44
CA ASN A 141 23.31 -20.77 -17.91
C ASN A 141 23.59 -19.34 -18.41
N ALA A 142 24.42 -19.19 -19.45
CA ALA A 142 24.84 -17.92 -20.01
C ALA A 142 23.65 -17.02 -20.41
N GLN A 143 22.55 -17.59 -20.91
CA GLN A 143 21.37 -16.82 -21.28
C GLN A 143 20.70 -16.17 -20.07
N ALA A 144 20.61 -16.92 -18.96
CA ALA A 144 20.07 -16.39 -17.71
C ALA A 144 20.96 -15.29 -17.16
N SER A 145 22.29 -15.46 -17.20
CA SER A 145 23.26 -14.43 -16.78
C SER A 145 23.12 -13.14 -17.60
N ILE A 146 23.01 -13.23 -18.92
CA ILE A 146 22.81 -12.06 -19.79
C ILE A 146 21.50 -11.35 -19.44
N SER A 147 20.40 -12.09 -19.33
CA SER A 147 19.08 -11.53 -19.03
C SER A 147 19.04 -10.86 -17.65
N ARG A 148 19.72 -11.44 -16.64
CA ARG A 148 19.86 -10.86 -15.29
C ARG A 148 20.65 -9.56 -15.33
N LEU A 149 21.76 -9.50 -16.07
CA LEU A 149 22.56 -8.28 -16.22
C LEU A 149 21.77 -7.15 -16.87
N ILE A 150 21.00 -7.47 -17.91
CA ILE A 150 20.13 -6.49 -18.58
C ILE A 150 19.05 -5.99 -17.63
N LEU A 151 18.34 -6.89 -16.95
CA LEU A 151 17.34 -6.51 -15.97
C LEU A 151 17.94 -5.63 -14.87
N LYS A 152 19.11 -6.01 -14.33
CA LYS A 152 19.83 -5.21 -13.32
C LYS A 152 20.13 -3.80 -13.84
N SER A 153 20.63 -3.69 -15.07
CA SER A 153 20.91 -2.40 -15.72
C SER A 153 19.64 -1.55 -15.85
N MET A 154 18.54 -2.15 -16.26
CA MET A 154 17.24 -1.48 -16.37
C MET A 154 16.69 -1.01 -15.01
N LEU A 155 16.87 -1.80 -13.95
CA LEU A 155 16.45 -1.41 -12.60
C LEU A 155 17.27 -0.24 -12.06
N ILE A 156 18.58 -0.22 -12.31
CA ILE A 156 19.49 0.86 -11.88
C ILE A 156 19.19 2.17 -12.61
N GLN A 157 18.84 2.10 -13.90
CA GLN A 157 18.52 3.29 -14.71
C GLN A 157 17.05 3.74 -14.58
N GLY A 158 16.21 2.91 -13.97
CA GLY A 158 14.78 3.13 -13.88
C GLY A 158 14.39 4.17 -12.83
N GLU A 159 13.23 4.77 -13.01
CA GLU A 159 12.63 5.69 -12.05
C GLU A 159 11.86 4.91 -10.99
N VAL A 160 12.26 5.03 -9.72
CA VAL A 160 11.54 4.40 -8.59
C VAL A 160 10.25 5.17 -8.34
N LEU A 161 9.11 4.52 -8.61
CA LEU A 161 7.77 5.08 -8.40
C LEU A 161 7.24 4.82 -6.99
N TYR A 162 7.63 3.67 -6.40
CA TYR A 162 7.24 3.27 -5.06
C TYR A 162 8.23 2.27 -4.50
N GLN A 163 8.55 2.38 -3.21
CA GLN A 163 9.35 1.39 -2.50
C GLN A 163 8.91 1.30 -1.04
N TYR A 164 8.59 0.08 -0.60
CA TYR A 164 8.27 -0.20 0.80
C TYR A 164 8.60 -1.65 1.15
N SER A 165 9.43 -1.85 2.18
CA SER A 165 9.87 -3.18 2.60
C SER A 165 10.44 -3.99 1.43
N ALA A 166 9.95 -5.21 1.19
CA ALA A 166 10.35 -6.06 0.06
C ALA A 166 9.52 -5.81 -1.23
N ARG A 167 8.89 -4.64 -1.38
CA ARG A 167 8.14 -4.26 -2.58
C ARG A 167 8.75 -3.02 -3.22
N ALA A 168 8.91 -3.05 -4.54
CA ALA A 168 9.31 -1.90 -5.33
C ALA A 168 8.52 -1.84 -6.64
N VAL A 169 8.27 -0.63 -7.12
CA VAL A 169 7.65 -0.35 -8.42
C VAL A 169 8.56 0.61 -9.15
N ILE A 170 9.11 0.18 -10.28
CA ILE A 170 10.15 0.90 -11.01
C ILE A 170 9.72 1.03 -12.46
N ARG A 171 9.77 2.24 -13.00
CA ARG A 171 9.60 2.49 -14.43
C ARG A 171 10.93 2.25 -15.14
N ILE A 172 11.00 1.19 -15.93
CA ILE A 172 12.24 0.73 -16.59
C ILE A 172 12.35 1.16 -18.05
N SER A 173 11.28 1.73 -18.61
CA SER A 173 11.25 2.36 -19.94
C SER A 173 10.16 3.44 -19.99
N THR A 174 10.01 4.09 -21.14
CA THR A 174 8.93 5.08 -21.34
C THR A 174 7.53 4.50 -21.15
N ASP A 175 7.35 3.20 -21.39
CA ASP A 175 6.06 2.52 -21.45
C ASP A 175 5.94 1.30 -20.52
N THR A 176 6.98 0.96 -19.74
CA THR A 176 7.01 -0.27 -18.93
C THR A 176 7.35 -0.02 -17.48
N VAL A 177 6.57 -0.63 -16.60
CA VAL A 177 6.80 -0.70 -15.15
C VAL A 177 7.09 -2.15 -14.76
N VAL A 178 8.02 -2.32 -13.83
CA VAL A 178 8.26 -3.59 -13.13
C VAL A 178 7.91 -3.46 -11.65
N LYS A 179 7.06 -4.38 -11.17
CA LYS A 179 6.78 -4.58 -9.75
C LYS A 179 7.62 -5.73 -9.23
N ILE A 180 8.40 -5.47 -8.19
CA ILE A 180 9.29 -6.44 -7.53
C ILE A 180 8.67 -6.82 -6.20
N ASN A 181 8.49 -8.12 -5.95
CA ASN A 181 8.00 -8.64 -4.67
C ASN A 181 8.45 -10.10 -4.45
N LYS A 182 8.04 -10.73 -3.34
CA LYS A 182 8.34 -12.13 -3.03
C LYS A 182 7.15 -13.08 -3.24
N SER A 183 6.20 -12.70 -4.08
CA SER A 183 4.99 -13.46 -4.38
C SER A 183 5.02 -14.02 -5.79
N LYS A 184 4.70 -15.31 -5.98
CA LYS A 184 4.56 -15.93 -7.31
C LYS A 184 3.14 -15.80 -7.87
N ASP A 185 2.32 -14.98 -7.23
CA ASP A 185 0.92 -14.80 -7.59
C ASP A 185 0.77 -14.00 -8.88
N THR A 186 0.03 -14.58 -9.83
CA THR A 186 -0.22 -14.00 -11.16
C THR A 186 -1.59 -13.34 -11.27
N THR A 187 -2.33 -13.20 -10.17
CA THR A 187 -3.71 -12.67 -10.13
C THR A 187 -3.84 -11.32 -10.80
N GLU A 188 -2.93 -10.38 -10.51
CA GLU A 188 -2.94 -9.06 -11.13
C GLU A 188 -2.89 -9.15 -12.66
N LEU A 189 -1.95 -9.92 -13.23
CA LEU A 189 -1.81 -10.04 -14.68
C LEU A 189 -3.01 -10.73 -15.34
N HIS A 190 -3.63 -11.70 -14.67
CA HIS A 190 -4.89 -12.30 -15.14
C HIS A 190 -6.00 -11.27 -15.20
N ASN A 191 -6.19 -10.49 -14.13
CA ASN A 191 -7.22 -9.47 -14.06
C ASN A 191 -7.00 -8.38 -15.12
N LEU A 192 -5.77 -7.87 -15.25
CA LEU A 192 -5.42 -6.88 -16.27
C LEU A 192 -5.68 -7.42 -17.69
N HIS A 193 -5.24 -8.66 -17.97
CA HIS A 193 -5.47 -9.29 -19.27
C HIS A 193 -6.96 -9.48 -19.56
N HIS A 194 -7.73 -9.95 -18.57
CA HIS A 194 -9.16 -10.18 -18.68
C HIS A 194 -9.93 -8.87 -18.92
N ILE A 195 -9.64 -7.81 -18.18
CA ILE A 195 -10.27 -6.50 -18.35
C ILE A 195 -9.97 -5.95 -19.74
N ARG A 196 -8.68 -5.93 -20.14
CA ARG A 196 -8.27 -5.42 -21.46
C ARG A 196 -8.84 -6.22 -22.63
N LYS A 197 -9.04 -7.52 -22.46
CA LYS A 197 -9.69 -8.37 -23.47
C LYS A 197 -11.16 -7.99 -23.68
N ASN A 198 -11.86 -7.54 -22.63
CA ASN A 198 -13.30 -7.27 -22.68
C ASN A 198 -13.66 -5.79 -22.77
N SER A 199 -12.73 -4.86 -22.46
CA SER A 199 -12.96 -3.42 -22.52
C SER A 199 -11.69 -2.62 -22.77
N GLN A 200 -11.79 -1.60 -23.62
CA GLN A 200 -10.77 -0.56 -23.80
C GLN A 200 -11.11 0.74 -23.06
N GLN A 201 -12.25 0.80 -22.39
CA GLN A 201 -12.77 2.02 -21.77
C GLN A 201 -12.44 2.13 -20.27
N ILE A 202 -11.89 1.07 -19.68
CA ILE A 202 -11.47 1.06 -18.27
C ILE A 202 -9.96 1.29 -18.26
N PRO A 203 -9.46 2.36 -17.59
CA PRO A 203 -8.06 2.73 -17.64
C PRO A 203 -7.23 1.83 -16.72
N VAL A 204 -6.85 0.63 -17.19
CA VAL A 204 -5.99 -0.32 -16.45
C VAL A 204 -4.67 -0.55 -17.18
N PRO A 205 -3.56 -0.89 -16.50
CA PRO A 205 -2.33 -1.27 -17.17
C PRO A 205 -2.52 -2.48 -18.11
N GLN A 206 -1.69 -2.61 -19.13
CA GLN A 206 -1.58 -3.83 -19.93
C GLN A 206 -0.65 -4.82 -19.22
N ALA A 207 -1.05 -6.08 -19.14
CA ALA A 207 -0.17 -7.16 -18.68
C ALA A 207 0.93 -7.45 -19.72
N LEU A 208 2.19 -7.30 -19.33
CA LEU A 208 3.35 -7.48 -20.24
C LEU A 208 4.19 -8.72 -19.91
N GLY A 209 4.13 -9.28 -18.71
CA GLY A 209 4.98 -10.42 -18.37
C GLY A 209 5.13 -10.67 -16.88
N MET A 210 5.55 -11.88 -16.50
CA MET A 210 6.07 -12.14 -15.15
C MET A 210 7.16 -13.19 -15.18
N ILE A 211 8.27 -12.90 -14.50
CA ILE A 211 9.33 -13.87 -14.24
C ILE A 211 9.60 -13.98 -12.74
N SER A 212 10.16 -15.10 -12.30
CA SER A 212 10.76 -15.22 -10.97
C SER A 212 12.20 -15.66 -11.04
N ILE A 213 13.00 -15.15 -10.12
CA ILE A 213 14.42 -15.46 -9.94
C ILE A 213 14.61 -15.72 -8.44
N GLY A 214 14.81 -16.98 -8.08
CA GLY A 214 14.75 -17.44 -6.69
C GLY A 214 13.41 -17.12 -6.02
N LYS A 215 13.48 -16.42 -4.89
CA LYS A 215 12.29 -15.98 -4.12
C LYS A 215 11.63 -14.70 -4.64
N TRP A 216 12.25 -14.02 -5.61
CA TRP A 216 11.77 -12.74 -6.12
C TRP A 216 10.99 -12.92 -7.40
N SER A 217 9.94 -12.12 -7.55
CA SER A 217 9.13 -12.03 -8.74
C SER A 217 9.19 -10.62 -9.31
N TYR A 218 9.13 -10.54 -10.63
CA TYR A 218 9.18 -9.32 -11.42
C TYR A 218 7.97 -9.35 -12.35
N SER A 219 6.95 -8.56 -12.01
CA SER A 219 5.72 -8.44 -12.80
C SER A 219 5.79 -7.18 -13.65
N PHE A 220 5.62 -7.32 -14.96
CA PHE A 220 5.75 -6.25 -15.92
C PHE A 220 4.37 -5.83 -16.43
N THR A 221 4.12 -4.52 -16.40
CA THR A 221 2.89 -3.91 -16.91
C THR A 221 3.20 -2.65 -17.71
N SER A 222 2.26 -2.19 -18.53
CA SER A 222 2.41 -0.89 -19.18
C SER A 222 2.39 0.24 -18.14
N PHE A 223 3.25 1.23 -18.31
CA PHE A 223 3.21 2.48 -17.56
C PHE A 223 1.93 3.27 -17.91
N LEU A 224 1.28 3.83 -16.89
CA LEU A 224 0.20 4.80 -17.06
C LEU A 224 0.66 6.15 -16.51
N PRO A 225 0.60 7.25 -17.28
CA PRO A 225 1.03 8.55 -16.82
C PRO A 225 0.06 9.11 -15.77
N GLY A 226 0.55 9.94 -14.85
CA GLY A 226 -0.27 10.65 -13.87
C GLY A 226 0.34 10.68 -12.48
N VAL A 227 -0.31 11.41 -11.59
CA VAL A 227 0.02 11.48 -10.17
C VAL A 227 -0.95 10.62 -9.36
N SER A 228 -0.46 9.99 -8.30
CA SER A 228 -1.32 9.25 -7.37
C SER A 228 -2.31 10.21 -6.71
N LEU A 229 -3.60 9.86 -6.77
CA LEU A 229 -4.69 10.64 -6.21
C LEU A 229 -4.49 10.86 -4.70
N ASN A 230 -3.91 9.88 -3.99
CA ASN A 230 -3.57 9.99 -2.58
C ASN A 230 -2.69 11.21 -2.26
N ARG A 231 -1.74 11.56 -3.15
CA ARG A 231 -0.80 12.67 -2.92
C ARG A 231 -1.49 14.03 -2.97
N ILE A 232 -2.56 14.16 -3.75
CA ILE A 232 -3.24 15.43 -4.02
C ILE A 232 -4.63 15.52 -3.40
N TRP A 233 -5.19 14.39 -2.89
CA TRP A 233 -6.58 14.31 -2.43
C TRP A 233 -6.93 15.38 -1.39
N GLY A 234 -6.01 15.65 -0.45
CA GLY A 234 -6.18 16.68 0.58
C GLY A 234 -6.31 18.10 0.03
N ASN A 235 -5.74 18.38 -1.14
CA ASN A 235 -5.75 19.70 -1.78
C ASN A 235 -6.95 19.90 -2.72
N LEU A 236 -7.61 18.81 -3.15
CA LEU A 236 -8.72 18.90 -4.08
C LEU A 236 -9.94 19.60 -3.47
N THR A 237 -10.56 20.49 -4.24
CA THR A 237 -11.86 21.06 -3.89
C THR A 237 -12.95 19.98 -3.94
N SER A 238 -14.08 20.20 -3.25
CA SER A 238 -15.19 19.26 -3.28
C SER A 238 -15.69 18.97 -4.71
N ASN A 239 -15.72 19.98 -5.59
CA ASN A 239 -16.10 19.80 -6.99
C ASN A 239 -15.13 18.88 -7.74
N LYS A 240 -13.81 19.03 -7.52
CA LYS A 240 -12.79 18.15 -8.10
C LYS A 240 -12.89 16.73 -7.55
N LYS A 241 -13.17 16.56 -6.26
CA LYS A 241 -13.43 15.24 -5.64
C LYS A 241 -14.68 14.58 -6.22
N SER A 242 -15.76 15.34 -6.42
CA SER A 242 -16.97 14.86 -7.10
C SER A 242 -16.69 14.47 -8.55
N HIS A 243 -15.89 15.25 -9.29
CA HIS A 243 -15.47 14.90 -10.66
C HIS A 243 -14.71 13.57 -10.72
N VAL A 244 -13.82 13.30 -9.76
CA VAL A 244 -13.14 12.01 -9.64
C VAL A 244 -14.13 10.89 -9.34
N ARG A 245 -15.04 11.10 -8.39
CA ARG A 245 -16.10 10.13 -8.05
C ARG A 245 -16.95 9.77 -9.28
N ASP A 246 -17.35 10.75 -10.09
CA ASP A 246 -18.23 10.52 -11.24
C ASP A 246 -17.51 9.73 -12.34
N GLN A 247 -16.21 9.96 -12.55
CA GLN A 247 -15.38 9.12 -13.44
C GLN A 247 -15.24 7.69 -12.91
N LEU A 248 -15.06 7.52 -11.60
CA LEU A 248 -15.02 6.20 -10.96
C LEU A 248 -16.36 5.48 -11.08
N ASN A 249 -17.49 6.17 -10.90
CA ASN A 249 -18.83 5.61 -11.12
C ASN A 249 -18.91 4.97 -12.50
N HIS A 250 -18.55 5.72 -13.55
CA HIS A 250 -18.55 5.23 -14.93
C HIS A 250 -17.61 4.03 -15.14
N ALA A 251 -16.40 4.10 -14.60
CA ALA A 251 -15.42 3.01 -14.72
C ALA A 251 -15.92 1.72 -14.05
N PHE A 252 -16.48 1.81 -12.84
CA PHE A 252 -16.94 0.66 -12.09
C PHE A 252 -18.29 0.10 -12.58
N THR A 253 -19.20 0.93 -13.08
CA THR A 253 -20.40 0.46 -13.78
C THR A 253 -20.01 -0.41 -14.98
N LYS A 254 -19.02 0.03 -15.77
CA LYS A 254 -18.50 -0.77 -16.90
C LYS A 254 -17.78 -2.03 -16.44
N LEU A 255 -16.95 -1.92 -15.40
CA LEU A 255 -16.23 -3.06 -14.84
C LEU A 255 -17.18 -4.18 -14.43
N ARG A 256 -18.26 -3.84 -13.73
CA ARG A 256 -19.28 -4.80 -13.28
C ARG A 256 -20.13 -5.39 -14.40
N GLY A 257 -20.16 -4.73 -15.56
CA GLY A 257 -20.80 -5.26 -16.76
C GLY A 257 -19.95 -6.26 -17.53
N LEU A 258 -18.67 -6.43 -17.17
CA LEU A 258 -17.80 -7.43 -17.79
C LEU A 258 -18.12 -8.84 -17.26
N PRO A 259 -17.89 -9.89 -18.06
CA PRO A 259 -17.94 -11.26 -17.53
C PRO A 259 -16.92 -11.42 -16.41
N ILE A 260 -17.18 -12.30 -15.44
CA ILE A 260 -16.18 -12.65 -14.43
C ILE A 260 -15.05 -13.50 -15.04
N PRO A 261 -13.83 -13.53 -14.44
CA PRO A 261 -12.69 -14.24 -15.02
C PRO A 261 -12.82 -15.77 -15.02
N SER A 262 -13.56 -16.34 -14.06
CA SER A 262 -13.83 -17.78 -13.99
C SER A 262 -14.93 -18.19 -14.96
N LYS A 263 -14.68 -19.23 -15.76
CA LYS A 263 -15.72 -19.84 -16.62
C LYS A 263 -16.67 -20.74 -15.82
N GLU A 264 -16.17 -21.30 -14.74
CA GLU A 264 -16.84 -22.21 -13.82
C GLU A 264 -17.67 -21.44 -12.76
N GLY A 265 -17.60 -20.11 -12.77
CA GLY A 265 -18.32 -19.25 -11.83
C GLY A 265 -17.63 -19.09 -10.46
N CYS A 266 -16.38 -19.52 -10.32
CA CYS A 266 -15.63 -19.39 -9.08
C CYS A 266 -15.36 -17.92 -8.74
N LEU A 267 -15.50 -17.59 -7.45
CA LEU A 267 -15.15 -16.31 -6.87
C LEU A 267 -13.64 -16.19 -6.68
N GLY A 268 -13.10 -15.01 -6.93
CA GLY A 268 -11.67 -14.71 -6.85
C GLY A 268 -11.04 -14.28 -8.16
N GLY A 269 -9.71 -14.27 -8.19
CA GLY A 269 -8.88 -13.95 -9.36
C GLY A 269 -7.74 -14.95 -9.55
N GLY A 270 -7.05 -14.87 -10.69
CA GLY A 270 -5.90 -15.73 -11.04
C GLY A 270 -6.25 -17.02 -11.81
N THR A 271 -5.22 -17.82 -12.18
CA THR A 271 -5.42 -19.11 -12.89
C THR A 271 -6.07 -20.15 -11.99
N SER A 272 -5.57 -20.26 -10.76
CA SER A 272 -6.25 -20.98 -9.69
C SER A 272 -7.10 -19.92 -9.01
N VAL A 273 -8.36 -19.81 -9.42
CA VAL A 273 -9.26 -18.75 -8.93
C VAL A 273 -9.33 -18.84 -7.42
N VAL A 274 -8.70 -17.88 -6.74
CA VAL A 274 -8.60 -17.83 -5.28
C VAL A 274 -9.23 -16.55 -4.76
N CYS A 275 -9.99 -16.68 -3.68
CA CYS A 275 -10.49 -15.53 -2.96
C CYS A 275 -9.39 -14.96 -2.08
N LYS A 276 -9.27 -13.63 -2.06
CA LYS A 276 -8.39 -12.91 -1.16
C LYS A 276 -9.20 -11.97 -0.29
N ALA A 277 -8.96 -12.04 1.01
CA ALA A 277 -9.50 -11.08 1.96
C ALA A 277 -8.38 -10.52 2.82
N SER A 278 -8.30 -9.19 2.89
CA SER A 278 -7.24 -8.47 3.59
C SER A 278 -7.79 -7.84 4.87
N HIS A 279 -8.17 -8.67 5.85
CA HIS A 279 -8.64 -8.20 7.15
C HIS A 279 -7.51 -7.75 8.08
N ARG A 280 -6.34 -8.41 8.00
CA ARG A 280 -5.10 -8.10 8.76
C ARG A 280 -3.85 -8.68 8.08
N PHE A 281 -4.01 -9.89 7.57
CA PHE A 281 -3.09 -10.59 6.67
C PHE A 281 -3.90 -10.99 5.43
N THR A 282 -3.24 -11.13 4.29
CA THR A 282 -3.88 -11.63 3.08
C THR A 282 -4.27 -13.09 3.28
N LYS A 283 -5.56 -13.35 3.53
CA LYS A 283 -6.12 -14.71 3.54
C LYS A 283 -6.36 -15.14 2.10
N THR A 284 -5.97 -16.36 1.75
CA THR A 284 -6.20 -16.93 0.42
C THR A 284 -6.98 -18.23 0.58
N SER A 285 -8.03 -18.44 -0.23
CA SER A 285 -8.80 -19.68 -0.16
C SER A 285 -7.93 -20.89 -0.53
N SER A 286 -8.10 -22.00 0.19
CA SER A 286 -7.38 -23.27 -0.07
C SER A 286 -8.04 -24.09 -1.17
N SER A 287 -9.31 -23.81 -1.47
CA SER A 287 -10.12 -24.44 -2.51
C SER A 287 -10.91 -23.38 -3.31
N PRO A 288 -11.42 -23.74 -4.51
CA PRO A 288 -12.31 -22.89 -5.28
C PRO A 288 -13.60 -22.60 -4.51
N ILE A 289 -13.99 -21.32 -4.46
CA ILE A 289 -15.24 -20.86 -3.87
C ILE A 289 -16.22 -20.59 -5.01
N ILE A 290 -17.39 -21.25 -5.02
CA ILE A 290 -18.33 -21.21 -6.16
C ILE A 290 -19.59 -20.40 -5.89
N ASN A 291 -19.81 -19.95 -4.65
CA ASN A 291 -20.96 -19.13 -4.29
C ASN A 291 -20.69 -18.29 -3.04
N GLU A 292 -21.60 -17.36 -2.76
CA GLU A 292 -21.48 -16.45 -1.63
C GLU A 292 -21.57 -17.17 -0.27
N ALA A 293 -22.32 -18.27 -0.14
CA ALA A 293 -22.38 -19.01 1.12
C ALA A 293 -20.99 -19.57 1.50
N GLN A 294 -20.27 -20.14 0.54
CA GLN A 294 -18.89 -20.58 0.71
C GLN A 294 -17.93 -19.40 0.93
N PHE A 295 -18.21 -18.24 0.32
CA PHE A 295 -17.45 -17.02 0.58
C PHE A 295 -17.63 -16.55 2.03
N ASN A 296 -18.85 -16.58 2.55
CA ASN A 296 -19.14 -16.27 3.95
C ASN A 296 -18.41 -17.24 4.89
N ASP A 297 -18.40 -18.54 4.58
CA ASP A 297 -17.60 -19.52 5.33
C ASP A 297 -16.11 -19.17 5.29
N PHE A 298 -15.58 -18.80 4.13
CA PHE A 298 -14.20 -18.35 3.98
C PHE A 298 -13.88 -17.09 4.82
N LEU A 299 -14.80 -16.13 4.91
CA LEU A 299 -14.63 -14.95 5.77
C LEU A 299 -14.64 -15.31 7.27
N LEU A 300 -15.30 -16.40 7.65
CA LEU A 300 -15.42 -16.86 9.03
C LEU A 300 -14.40 -17.95 9.42
N ASP A 301 -13.67 -18.50 8.47
CA ASP A 301 -12.70 -19.60 8.66
C ASP A 301 -11.41 -19.15 9.38
N ASP A 302 -11.54 -18.55 10.56
CA ASP A 302 -10.42 -18.10 11.38
C ASP A 302 -10.35 -18.94 12.66
N SER A 303 -9.17 -19.53 12.91
CA SER A 303 -8.94 -20.53 13.97
C SER A 303 -9.16 -20.04 15.40
N TRP A 304 -9.38 -18.74 15.62
CA TRP A 304 -9.62 -18.13 16.93
C TRP A 304 -11.11 -17.84 17.22
N LEU A 305 -12.02 -18.00 16.26
CA LEU A 305 -13.45 -17.83 16.51
C LEU A 305 -14.02 -19.11 17.13
N ASP A 306 -14.73 -19.01 18.25
CA ASP A 306 -15.43 -20.16 18.82
C ASP A 306 -16.61 -20.59 17.91
N PRO A 307 -16.95 -21.89 17.84
CA PRO A 307 -18.01 -22.39 16.98
C PRO A 307 -19.36 -21.71 17.14
N ALA A 308 -19.78 -21.39 18.37
CA ALA A 308 -21.08 -20.76 18.62
C ALA A 308 -21.14 -19.35 18.01
N ARG A 309 -20.02 -18.61 18.09
CA ARG A 309 -19.90 -17.30 17.44
C ARG A 309 -19.87 -17.42 15.92
N VAL A 310 -19.18 -18.41 15.37
CA VAL A 310 -19.18 -18.67 13.91
C VAL A 310 -20.61 -18.94 13.44
N ASP A 311 -21.37 -19.77 14.14
CA ASP A 311 -22.76 -20.08 13.78
C ASP A 311 -23.67 -18.84 13.87
N TYR A 312 -23.51 -18.03 14.91
CA TYR A 312 -24.26 -16.77 15.03
C TYR A 312 -23.93 -15.79 13.90
N LEU A 313 -22.64 -15.59 13.59
CA LEU A 313 -22.22 -14.71 12.51
C LEU A 313 -22.70 -15.24 11.15
N ARG A 314 -22.53 -16.54 10.90
CA ARG A 314 -23.01 -17.21 9.68
C ARG A 314 -24.50 -16.99 9.46
N ALA A 315 -25.32 -17.15 10.51
CA ALA A 315 -26.76 -16.91 10.44
C ALA A 315 -27.14 -15.44 10.15
N SER A 316 -26.23 -14.50 10.44
CA SER A 316 -26.44 -13.06 10.20
C SER A 316 -25.96 -12.58 8.82
N LEU A 317 -25.20 -13.40 8.09
CA LEU A 317 -24.65 -13.03 6.80
C LEU A 317 -25.66 -13.31 5.67
N PRO A 318 -26.00 -12.30 4.85
CA PRO A 318 -26.84 -12.52 3.68
C PRO A 318 -26.15 -13.43 2.67
N SER A 319 -26.97 -14.04 1.81
CA SER A 319 -26.52 -14.72 0.61
C SER A 319 -27.46 -14.39 -0.56
N GLY A 320 -26.94 -14.43 -1.78
CA GLY A 320 -27.71 -14.16 -3.00
C GLY A 320 -27.36 -12.83 -3.69
N HIS A 321 -26.28 -12.17 -3.28
CA HIS A 321 -25.73 -11.03 -4.01
C HIS A 321 -25.25 -11.45 -5.39
N ARG A 322 -25.29 -10.51 -6.34
CA ARG A 322 -24.70 -10.74 -7.66
C ARG A 322 -23.18 -10.86 -7.53
N ILE A 323 -22.62 -11.79 -8.29
CA ILE A 323 -21.16 -11.90 -8.44
C ILE A 323 -20.74 -10.99 -9.60
N VAL A 324 -19.89 -10.02 -9.30
CA VAL A 324 -19.41 -9.01 -10.24
C VAL A 324 -17.90 -8.88 -10.18
N LEU A 325 -17.29 -8.31 -11.20
CA LEU A 325 -15.86 -8.00 -11.16
C LEU A 325 -15.61 -6.81 -10.22
N THR A 326 -14.69 -7.00 -9.26
CA THR A 326 -14.26 -5.99 -8.30
C THR A 326 -12.75 -5.77 -8.40
N HIS A 327 -12.30 -4.57 -8.09
CA HIS A 327 -10.90 -4.22 -7.82
C HIS A 327 -10.41 -4.82 -6.51
N GLY A 328 -11.23 -4.79 -5.45
CA GLY A 328 -10.93 -5.41 -4.16
C GLY A 328 -9.96 -4.63 -3.25
N ASP A 329 -9.33 -3.57 -3.76
CA ASP A 329 -8.54 -2.60 -2.98
C ASP A 329 -8.66 -1.16 -3.50
N LEU A 330 -9.88 -0.71 -3.78
CA LEU A 330 -10.13 0.64 -4.31
C LEU A 330 -9.83 1.70 -3.25
N CYS A 331 -8.74 2.44 -3.42
CA CYS A 331 -8.38 3.57 -2.58
C CYS A 331 -7.60 4.64 -3.37
N PRO A 332 -7.45 5.87 -2.85
CA PRO A 332 -6.73 6.94 -3.53
C PRO A 332 -5.29 6.58 -3.95
N LEU A 333 -4.64 5.65 -3.24
CA LEU A 333 -3.28 5.22 -3.58
C LEU A 333 -3.23 4.52 -4.94
N ASN A 334 -4.31 3.80 -5.28
CA ASN A 334 -4.42 2.95 -6.46
C ASN A 334 -5.08 3.66 -7.66
N ILE A 335 -5.30 4.98 -7.56
CA ILE A 335 -5.88 5.81 -8.62
C ILE A 335 -4.82 6.82 -9.08
N LEU A 336 -4.62 6.88 -10.39
CA LEU A 336 -3.77 7.87 -11.05
C LEU A 336 -4.65 8.91 -11.76
N VAL A 337 -4.29 10.17 -11.62
CA VAL A 337 -4.94 11.28 -12.33
C VAL A 337 -3.93 12.14 -13.08
N GLU A 338 -4.40 12.85 -14.10
CA GLU A 338 -3.58 13.70 -14.96
C GLU A 338 -2.84 14.79 -14.17
N SER A 339 -3.55 15.55 -13.33
CA SER A 339 -2.95 16.58 -12.46
C SER A 339 -3.89 16.99 -11.32
N GLU A 340 -3.42 17.86 -10.42
CA GLU A 340 -4.28 18.50 -9.41
C GLU A 340 -5.31 19.45 -10.04
N ASP A 341 -4.95 20.11 -11.15
CA ASP A 341 -5.82 21.05 -11.86
C ASP A 341 -6.92 20.37 -12.66
N ALA A 342 -6.54 19.31 -13.38
CA ALA A 342 -7.43 18.45 -14.13
C ALA A 342 -7.34 17.02 -13.58
N PRO A 343 -8.11 16.66 -12.53
CA PRO A 343 -8.06 15.34 -11.93
C PRO A 343 -8.84 14.32 -12.76
N ASN A 344 -8.47 14.19 -14.04
CA ASN A 344 -8.98 13.17 -14.96
C ASN A 344 -8.27 11.86 -14.68
N ILE A 345 -9.00 10.76 -14.52
CA ILE A 345 -8.45 9.45 -14.21
C ILE A 345 -7.69 8.91 -15.42
N THR A 346 -6.40 8.70 -15.25
CA THR A 346 -5.51 8.12 -16.25
C THR A 346 -5.21 6.65 -15.99
N GLY A 347 -5.45 6.17 -14.76
CA GLY A 347 -5.18 4.79 -14.40
C GLY A 347 -5.82 4.34 -13.08
N ILE A 348 -6.24 3.07 -13.07
CA ILE A 348 -6.56 2.30 -11.87
C ILE A 348 -5.56 1.14 -11.84
N VAL A 349 -4.74 1.10 -10.79
CA VAL A 349 -3.60 0.17 -10.66
C VAL A 349 -3.77 -0.74 -9.46
N ASP A 350 -2.93 -1.77 -9.38
CA ASP A 350 -2.87 -2.71 -8.24
C ASP A 350 -4.05 -3.69 -8.14
N TRP A 351 -4.24 -4.45 -9.23
CA TRP A 351 -5.33 -5.42 -9.38
C TRP A 351 -5.04 -6.78 -8.72
N GLU A 352 -4.14 -6.85 -7.74
CA GLU A 352 -3.71 -8.12 -7.13
C GLU A 352 -4.79 -8.76 -6.24
N THR A 353 -5.75 -7.97 -5.76
CA THR A 353 -6.92 -8.42 -4.97
C THR A 353 -8.21 -8.46 -5.79
N GLY A 354 -8.14 -8.12 -7.09
CA GLY A 354 -9.30 -8.10 -7.97
C GLY A 354 -9.80 -9.50 -8.34
N GLY A 355 -11.04 -9.56 -8.80
CA GLY A 355 -11.67 -10.83 -9.17
C GLY A 355 -13.20 -10.78 -9.19
N GLY A 356 -13.83 -11.94 -9.36
CA GLY A 356 -15.28 -12.08 -9.20
C GLY A 356 -15.64 -12.20 -7.73
N TYR A 357 -16.42 -11.26 -7.19
CA TYR A 357 -16.85 -11.26 -5.78
C TYR A 357 -18.31 -10.80 -5.65
N PRO A 358 -18.97 -11.04 -4.50
CA PRO A 358 -20.25 -10.42 -4.21
C PRO A 358 -20.20 -8.91 -4.40
N GLU A 359 -21.24 -8.31 -4.96
CA GLU A 359 -21.25 -6.88 -5.33
C GLU A 359 -21.00 -5.90 -4.18
N TYR A 360 -21.23 -6.30 -2.93
CA TYR A 360 -20.88 -5.49 -1.76
C TYR A 360 -19.37 -5.44 -1.49
N TRP A 361 -18.59 -6.37 -2.03
CA TRP A 361 -17.18 -6.58 -1.68
C TRP A 361 -16.31 -5.36 -2.02
N GLU A 362 -16.60 -4.68 -3.13
CA GLU A 362 -15.91 -3.44 -3.47
C GLU A 362 -16.19 -2.33 -2.44
N TYR A 363 -17.47 -2.17 -2.07
CA TYR A 363 -17.89 -1.15 -1.13
C TYR A 363 -17.20 -1.35 0.22
N VAL A 364 -17.23 -2.56 0.79
CA VAL A 364 -16.63 -2.80 2.12
C VAL A 364 -15.12 -2.61 2.14
N ASN A 365 -14.42 -2.93 1.05
CA ASN A 365 -12.97 -2.74 0.94
C ASN A 365 -12.58 -1.28 0.68
N ALA A 366 -13.42 -0.49 -0.01
CA ALA A 366 -13.15 0.93 -0.25
C ALA A 366 -13.10 1.78 1.03
N PHE A 367 -13.73 1.31 2.13
CA PHE A 367 -13.64 1.92 3.46
C PHE A 367 -12.40 1.48 4.27
N ARG A 368 -11.65 0.48 3.82
CA ARG A 368 -10.53 -0.08 4.57
C ARG A 368 -9.41 0.95 4.77
N SER A 369 -9.13 1.74 3.74
CA SER A 369 -8.06 2.75 3.74
C SER A 369 -8.42 4.05 4.47
N SER A 370 -9.69 4.24 4.87
CA SER A 370 -10.25 5.54 5.28
C SER A 370 -10.18 5.86 6.78
N PHE A 371 -9.53 5.01 7.58
CA PHE A 371 -9.47 5.21 9.04
C PHE A 371 -8.06 5.44 9.58
N GLU A 372 -7.06 5.57 8.70
CA GLU A 372 -5.67 5.84 9.08
C GLU A 372 -5.28 7.33 8.94
N GLY A 373 -6.21 8.21 8.52
CA GLY A 373 -5.97 9.66 8.39
C GLY A 373 -7.24 10.51 8.51
N GLN A 374 -7.04 11.84 8.63
CA GLN A 374 -8.10 12.85 8.49
C GLN A 374 -8.46 13.04 7.00
N ASP A 375 -8.79 11.96 6.29
CA ASP A 375 -9.26 12.06 4.91
C ASP A 375 -10.80 12.03 4.86
N ASP A 376 -11.37 12.65 3.84
CA ASP A 376 -12.80 12.67 3.54
C ASP A 376 -13.15 11.73 2.36
N TRP A 377 -12.26 10.79 2.00
CA TRP A 377 -12.43 9.89 0.85
C TRP A 377 -13.76 9.15 0.89
N TYR A 378 -14.16 8.68 2.07
CA TYR A 378 -15.42 7.96 2.28
C TYR A 378 -16.68 8.77 1.92
N ARG A 379 -16.57 10.11 1.84
CA ARG A 379 -17.67 10.99 1.40
C ARG A 379 -17.82 11.06 -0.12
N PHE A 380 -16.82 10.56 -0.86
CA PHE A 380 -16.72 10.63 -2.32
C PHE A 380 -16.55 9.25 -2.94
N LEU A 381 -17.00 8.19 -2.26
CA LEU A 381 -17.02 6.85 -2.85
C LEU A 381 -17.91 6.82 -4.09
N PRO A 382 -17.54 6.05 -5.13
CA PRO A 382 -18.31 5.92 -6.36
C PRO A 382 -19.52 4.99 -6.18
N GLU A 383 -20.44 5.36 -5.29
CA GLU A 383 -21.58 4.55 -4.86
C GLU A 383 -22.57 4.22 -5.98
N GLU A 384 -22.63 4.97 -7.08
CA GLU A 384 -23.45 4.61 -8.25
C GLU A 384 -22.81 3.47 -9.05
N GLY A 385 -21.47 3.45 -9.11
CA GLY A 385 -20.71 2.38 -9.75
C GLY A 385 -20.56 1.14 -8.86
N ILE A 386 -20.29 1.33 -7.56
CA ILE A 386 -19.96 0.25 -6.61
C ILE A 386 -21.12 -0.16 -5.70
N GLY A 387 -22.26 0.53 -5.76
CA GLY A 387 -23.41 0.30 -4.87
C GLY A 387 -23.19 0.82 -3.45
N ARG A 388 -24.25 0.76 -2.63
CA ARG A 388 -24.25 1.15 -1.21
C ARG A 388 -24.66 -0.04 -0.36
N PHE A 389 -23.77 -0.47 0.53
CA PHE A 389 -23.94 -1.70 1.32
C PHE A 389 -23.58 -1.45 2.79
N PHE A 390 -24.38 -0.61 3.46
CA PHE A 390 -24.12 -0.19 4.85
C PHE A 390 -24.19 -1.36 5.83
N ASP A 391 -25.16 -2.26 5.65
CA ASP A 391 -25.35 -3.40 6.53
C ASP A 391 -24.22 -4.42 6.35
N GLU A 392 -23.82 -4.69 5.11
CA GLU A 392 -22.69 -5.57 4.79
C GLU A 392 -21.39 -4.99 5.33
N TYR A 393 -21.19 -3.68 5.22
CA TYR A 393 -20.05 -3.02 5.84
C TYR A 393 -20.07 -3.17 7.37
N ALA A 394 -21.21 -2.93 8.03
CA ALA A 394 -21.33 -3.10 9.47
C ALA A 394 -21.03 -4.55 9.90
N ARG A 395 -21.61 -5.55 9.23
CA ARG A 395 -21.35 -6.97 9.46
C ARG A 395 -19.87 -7.32 9.24
N TYR A 396 -19.28 -6.87 8.14
CA TYR A 396 -17.86 -7.05 7.83
C TYR A 396 -16.94 -6.44 8.92
N ARG A 397 -17.31 -5.28 9.48
CA ARG A 397 -16.59 -4.68 10.60
C ARG A 397 -16.73 -5.49 11.89
N VAL A 398 -17.87 -6.14 12.15
CA VAL A 398 -18.02 -7.07 13.29
C VAL A 398 -17.08 -8.26 13.13
N ILE A 399 -17.00 -8.84 11.93
CA ILE A 399 -16.02 -9.90 11.63
C ILE A 399 -14.60 -9.40 11.94
N GLY A 400 -14.23 -8.20 11.48
CA GLY A 400 -12.87 -7.65 11.66
C GLY A 400 -12.50 -7.15 13.07
N ARG A 401 -13.44 -6.60 13.85
CA ARG A 401 -13.21 -6.03 15.20
C ARG A 401 -13.07 -7.09 16.29
N SER A 402 -13.52 -8.32 16.02
CA SER A 402 -13.61 -9.41 16.99
C SER A 402 -12.28 -10.00 17.48
N VAL A 403 -11.13 -9.43 17.08
CA VAL A 403 -9.79 -9.97 17.36
C VAL A 403 -8.84 -8.90 17.96
N ARG A 404 -9.37 -7.96 18.73
CA ARG A 404 -8.60 -7.22 19.75
C ARG A 404 -9.25 -7.48 21.11
N GLY A 405 -9.11 -8.71 21.58
CA GLY A 405 -9.29 -9.10 22.98
C GLY A 405 -7.94 -9.52 23.50
#